data_AF-A0A520JBQ8-F1
#
_entry.id   AF-A0A520JBQ8-F1
#
_cell.length_a   1.000
_cell.length_b   1.000
_cell.length_c   1.000
_cell.angle_alpha   90.00
_cell.angle_beta   90.00
_cell.angle_gamma   90.00
#
_symmetry.space_group_name_H-M   'P 1'
#
loop_
_entity.id
_entity.type
_entity.pdbx_description
1 polymer ?
#
loop_
_entity_poly.entity_id
_entity_poly.type
_entity_poly.pdbx_seq_one_letter_code
_entity_poly.pdbx_strand_id
1 'polypeptide(L)'
;MDKSVKPGNDWFDYVNGSWVKRTQIPADRSSYGAFAVLRDLSEARMRTLVEGYKPGDAANPDRAKVATLYQGFMDEAAIERADAAPLLQRLAPVKAATTKDDVAVLMGKSMGGFGASFFGPGVNDDAKQPDIYALYLRQSGLGLGDRDLYLDPKFAPQVVRYQAYVAQMLGMANWPNAQAAAAKIVAMETRIAQAHWT
;
A
#
# COMPACT_ATOMS: atom_id res chain seq x y z
N MET A 1 -18.90 -28.86 2.25
CA MET A 1 -20.18 -28.97 2.96
C MET A 1 -20.01 -29.78 4.22
N ASP A 2 -20.46 -29.21 5.34
CA ASP A 2 -20.61 -29.91 6.62
C ASP A 2 -22.08 -30.30 6.83
N LYS A 3 -22.41 -31.56 6.54
CA LYS A 3 -23.79 -32.06 6.62
C LYS A 3 -24.27 -32.31 8.05
N SER A 4 -23.42 -32.13 9.07
CA SER A 4 -23.85 -32.20 10.47
C SER A 4 -24.62 -30.95 10.91
N VAL A 5 -24.45 -29.84 10.19
CA VAL A 5 -25.18 -28.59 10.37
C VAL A 5 -26.43 -28.61 9.50
N LYS A 6 -27.59 -28.22 10.04
CA LYS A 6 -28.80 -28.08 9.23
C LYS A 6 -28.71 -26.77 8.42
N PRO A 7 -29.03 -26.77 7.12
CA PRO A 7 -28.92 -25.59 6.26
C PRO A 7 -29.75 -24.39 6.73
N GLY A 8 -30.88 -24.62 7.41
CA GLY A 8 -31.72 -23.55 7.96
C GLY A 8 -31.21 -22.96 9.29
N ASN A 9 -30.24 -23.59 9.96
CA ASN A 9 -29.65 -23.07 11.18
C ASN A 9 -28.45 -22.18 10.88
N ASP A 10 -27.57 -22.67 10.00
CA ASP A 10 -26.43 -21.91 9.50
C ASP A 10 -26.09 -22.39 8.08
N TRP A 11 -26.46 -21.59 7.09
CA TRP A 11 -26.19 -21.90 5.70
C TRP A 11 -24.69 -21.82 5.36
N PHE A 12 -23.95 -20.90 6.00
CA PHE A 12 -22.54 -20.74 5.73
C PHE A 12 -21.77 -21.98 6.18
N ASP A 13 -21.99 -22.45 7.41
CA ASP A 13 -21.31 -23.65 7.93
C ASP A 13 -21.77 -24.93 7.22
N TYR A 14 -23.06 -25.03 6.85
CA TYR A 14 -23.52 -26.15 6.04
C TYR A 14 -22.75 -26.26 4.72
N VAL A 15 -22.56 -25.14 4.00
CA VAL A 15 -21.87 -25.15 2.70
C VAL A 15 -20.34 -25.23 2.87
N ASN A 16 -19.78 -24.40 3.75
CA ASN A 16 -18.35 -24.12 3.83
C ASN A 16 -17.64 -24.75 5.04
N GLY A 17 -18.36 -25.25 6.03
CA GLY A 17 -17.81 -25.63 7.34
C GLY A 17 -16.64 -26.62 7.27
N SER A 18 -16.72 -27.64 6.41
CA SER A 18 -15.59 -28.57 6.23
C SER A 18 -14.35 -27.93 5.58
N TRP A 19 -14.52 -26.89 4.76
CA TRP A 19 -13.40 -26.15 4.20
C TRP A 19 -12.77 -25.26 5.27
N VAL A 20 -13.58 -24.53 6.03
CA VAL A 20 -13.10 -23.68 7.14
C VAL A 20 -12.32 -24.51 8.17
N LYS A 21 -12.81 -25.70 8.52
CA LYS A 21 -12.14 -26.60 9.47
C LYS A 21 -10.79 -27.14 8.98
N ARG A 22 -10.62 -27.34 7.67
CA ARG A 22 -9.41 -27.97 7.09
C ARG A 22 -8.38 -26.95 6.61
N THR A 23 -8.83 -25.80 6.15
CA THR A 23 -7.98 -24.86 5.42
C THR A 23 -7.35 -23.89 6.39
N GLN A 24 -6.03 -23.91 6.47
CA GLN A 24 -5.26 -22.91 7.19
C GLN A 24 -5.05 -21.69 6.32
N ILE A 25 -5.07 -20.50 6.94
CA ILE A 25 -4.64 -19.28 6.27
C ILE A 25 -3.11 -19.36 6.14
N PRO A 26 -2.55 -19.27 4.92
CA PRO A 26 -1.10 -19.25 4.74
C PRO A 26 -0.43 -18.13 5.55
N ALA A 27 0.79 -18.37 6.04
CA ALA A 27 1.47 -17.46 6.97
C ALA A 27 1.79 -16.06 6.37
N ASP A 28 1.81 -15.95 5.05
CA ASP A 28 2.03 -14.73 4.28
C ASP A 28 0.71 -14.00 3.92
N ARG A 29 -0.45 -14.50 4.37
CA ARG A 29 -1.76 -13.93 4.07
C ARG A 29 -2.53 -13.61 5.36
N SER A 30 -3.34 -12.55 5.33
CA SER A 30 -4.26 -12.21 6.43
C SER A 30 -5.63 -12.90 6.31
N SER A 31 -5.97 -13.42 5.12
CA SER A 31 -7.21 -14.13 4.83
C SER A 31 -7.02 -15.10 3.68
N TYR A 32 -7.85 -16.14 3.63
CA TYR A 32 -7.82 -17.13 2.56
C TYR A 32 -9.22 -17.64 2.24
N GLY A 33 -9.50 -17.84 0.96
CA GLY A 33 -10.83 -18.19 0.45
C GLY A 33 -10.82 -18.38 -1.06
N ALA A 34 -12.00 -18.56 -1.66
CA ALA A 34 -12.12 -18.87 -3.10
C ALA A 34 -11.41 -17.83 -4.00
N PHE A 35 -11.53 -16.53 -3.69
CA PHE A 35 -10.85 -15.49 -4.46
C PHE A 35 -9.32 -15.53 -4.31
N ALA A 36 -8.80 -15.89 -3.13
CA ALA A 36 -7.36 -16.05 -2.94
C ALA A 36 -6.83 -17.25 -3.75
N VAL A 37 -7.56 -18.38 -3.75
CA VAL A 37 -7.21 -19.56 -4.56
C VAL A 37 -7.21 -19.22 -6.06
N LEU A 38 -8.20 -18.48 -6.55
CA LEU A 38 -8.23 -18.02 -7.93
C LEU A 38 -7.08 -17.08 -8.26
N ARG A 39 -6.75 -16.17 -7.32
CA ARG A 39 -5.62 -15.25 -7.47
C ARG A 39 -4.30 -16.01 -7.54
N ASP A 40 -4.05 -16.96 -6.64
CA ASP A 40 -2.82 -17.76 -6.63
C ASP A 40 -2.63 -18.51 -7.97
N LEU A 41 -3.71 -19.09 -8.52
CA LEU A 41 -3.67 -19.75 -9.83
C LEU A 41 -3.36 -18.77 -10.98
N SER A 42 -3.97 -17.59 -10.95
CA SER A 42 -3.70 -16.53 -11.95
C SER A 42 -2.28 -15.99 -11.84
N GLU A 43 -1.78 -15.75 -10.63
CA GLU A 43 -0.41 -15.31 -10.36
C GLU A 43 0.60 -16.34 -10.86
N ALA A 44 0.38 -17.64 -10.59
CA ALA A 44 1.25 -18.71 -11.07
C ALA A 44 1.31 -18.76 -12.61
N ARG A 45 0.16 -18.67 -13.28
CA ARG A 45 0.10 -18.65 -14.76
C ARG A 45 0.75 -17.39 -15.34
N MET A 46 0.55 -16.25 -14.70
CA MET A 46 1.16 -14.99 -15.12
C MET A 46 2.67 -15.01 -14.96
N ARG A 47 3.16 -15.57 -13.85
CA ARG A 47 4.58 -15.82 -13.64
C ARG A 47 5.18 -16.65 -14.77
N THR A 48 4.58 -17.78 -15.13
CA THR A 48 5.05 -18.62 -16.25
C THR A 48 5.13 -17.84 -17.57
N LEU A 49 4.15 -16.97 -17.85
CA LEU A 49 4.15 -16.15 -19.05
C LEU A 49 5.27 -15.11 -19.03
N VAL A 50 5.42 -14.38 -17.92
CA VAL A 50 6.41 -13.31 -17.78
C VAL A 50 7.84 -13.85 -17.78
N GLU A 51 8.08 -15.00 -17.14
CA GLU A 51 9.38 -15.70 -17.17
C GLU A 51 9.75 -16.18 -18.58
N GLY A 52 8.76 -16.40 -19.45
CA GLY A 52 8.97 -16.72 -20.86
C GLY A 52 9.27 -15.51 -21.76
N TYR A 53 9.07 -14.29 -21.27
CA TYR A 53 9.37 -13.06 -22.04
C TYR A 53 10.84 -12.70 -21.95
N LYS A 54 11.33 -12.00 -22.98
CA LYS A 54 12.74 -11.59 -23.07
C LYS A 54 12.86 -10.07 -22.97
N PRO A 55 13.70 -9.54 -22.07
CA PRO A 55 14.09 -8.13 -22.12
C PRO A 55 14.66 -7.78 -23.50
N GLY A 56 14.41 -6.56 -23.96
CA GLY A 56 14.93 -6.10 -25.25
C GLY A 56 14.32 -6.76 -26.49
N ASP A 57 13.25 -7.55 -26.37
CA ASP A 57 12.50 -8.06 -27.52
C ASP A 57 11.81 -6.92 -28.28
N ALA A 58 12.51 -6.39 -29.29
CA ALA A 58 12.04 -5.29 -30.12
C ALA A 58 10.79 -5.63 -30.94
N ALA A 59 10.52 -6.93 -31.19
CA ALA A 59 9.31 -7.36 -31.88
C ALA A 59 8.07 -7.29 -30.97
N ASN A 60 8.25 -7.32 -29.64
CA ASN A 60 7.17 -7.25 -28.66
C ASN A 60 7.52 -6.27 -27.53
N PRO A 61 7.50 -4.95 -27.78
CA PRO A 61 8.02 -3.94 -26.86
C PRO A 61 7.36 -3.96 -25.48
N ASP A 62 6.06 -4.28 -25.39
CA ASP A 62 5.39 -4.34 -24.08
C ASP A 62 5.77 -5.60 -23.29
N ARG A 63 5.96 -6.75 -23.96
CA ARG A 63 6.51 -7.95 -23.30
C ARG A 63 7.92 -7.72 -22.82
N ALA A 64 8.73 -7.00 -23.61
CA ALA A 64 10.08 -6.62 -23.22
C ALA A 64 10.09 -5.74 -21.96
N LYS A 65 9.23 -4.72 -21.88
CA LYS A 65 9.09 -3.86 -20.68
C LYS A 65 8.68 -4.67 -19.45
N VAL A 66 7.68 -5.56 -19.59
CA VAL A 66 7.21 -6.42 -18.49
C VAL A 66 8.34 -7.35 -18.02
N ALA A 67 9.08 -7.95 -18.94
CA ALA A 67 10.23 -8.80 -18.61
C ALA A 67 11.32 -8.01 -17.87
N THR A 68 11.67 -6.81 -18.35
CA THR A 68 12.65 -5.93 -17.69
C THR A 68 12.22 -5.56 -16.27
N LEU A 69 10.95 -5.19 -16.07
CA LEU A 69 10.44 -4.84 -14.75
C LEU A 69 10.47 -6.05 -13.79
N TYR A 70 9.98 -7.20 -14.25
CA TYR A 70 9.94 -8.41 -13.43
C TYR A 70 11.35 -8.88 -13.05
N GLN A 71 12.27 -8.95 -14.02
CA GLN A 71 13.64 -9.37 -13.74
C GLN A 71 14.37 -8.39 -12.81
N GLY A 72 14.14 -7.08 -12.97
CA GLY A 72 14.68 -6.09 -12.05
C GLY A 72 14.12 -6.22 -10.62
N PHE A 73 12.85 -6.59 -10.47
CA PHE A 73 12.25 -6.85 -9.16
C PHE A 73 12.75 -8.16 -8.52
N MET A 74 13.02 -9.19 -9.33
CA MET A 74 13.49 -10.49 -8.86
C MET A 74 15.01 -10.54 -8.59
N ASP A 75 15.78 -9.54 -9.02
CA ASP A 75 17.22 -9.45 -8.76
C ASP A 75 17.50 -8.91 -7.34
N GLU A 76 17.25 -9.76 -6.34
CA GLU A 76 17.50 -9.45 -4.93
C GLU A 76 18.96 -9.06 -4.70
N ALA A 77 19.92 -9.70 -5.37
CA ALA A 77 21.34 -9.39 -5.21
C ALA A 77 21.68 -7.96 -5.66
N ALA A 78 21.04 -7.46 -6.72
CA ALA A 78 21.17 -6.06 -7.12
C ALA A 78 20.48 -5.11 -6.16
N ILE A 79 19.29 -5.47 -5.65
CA ILE A 79 18.54 -4.67 -4.67
C ILE A 79 19.35 -4.53 -3.37
N GLU A 80 19.85 -5.62 -2.80
CA GLU A 80 20.66 -5.63 -1.58
C GLU A 80 21.97 -4.85 -1.75
N ARG A 81 22.58 -4.90 -2.93
CA ARG A 81 23.79 -4.11 -3.23
C ARG A 81 23.50 -2.61 -3.33
N ALA A 82 22.34 -2.23 -3.86
CA ALA A 82 21.94 -0.83 -3.99
C ALA A 82 21.50 -0.24 -2.63
N ASP A 83 20.93 -1.07 -1.75
CA ASP A 83 20.46 -0.72 -0.41
C ASP A 83 19.59 0.57 -0.46
N ALA A 84 19.63 1.41 0.58
CA ALA A 84 18.85 2.63 0.67
C ALA A 84 19.29 3.75 -0.30
N ALA A 85 20.35 3.58 -1.10
CA ALA A 85 20.92 4.66 -1.91
C ALA A 85 19.90 5.32 -2.87
N PRO A 86 19.05 4.57 -3.61
CA PRO A 86 18.02 5.17 -4.47
C PRO A 86 16.98 5.98 -3.67
N LEU A 87 16.62 5.51 -2.47
CA LEU A 87 15.67 6.21 -1.59
C LEU A 87 16.27 7.50 -1.03
N LEU A 88 17.53 7.48 -0.60
CA LEU A 88 18.21 8.66 -0.04
C LEU A 88 18.29 9.82 -1.03
N GLN A 89 18.47 9.53 -2.33
CA GLN A 89 18.40 10.55 -3.39
C GLN A 89 17.03 11.21 -3.48
N ARG A 90 15.95 10.42 -3.35
CA ARG A 90 14.57 10.91 -3.36
C ARG A 90 14.20 11.70 -2.11
N LEU A 91 14.84 11.40 -0.97
CA LEU A 91 14.64 12.12 0.29
C LEU A 91 15.42 13.43 0.40
N ALA A 92 16.46 13.66 -0.41
CA ALA A 92 17.28 14.86 -0.32
C ALA A 92 16.47 16.18 -0.45
N PRO A 93 15.52 16.33 -1.41
CA PRO A 93 14.65 17.51 -1.47
C PRO A 93 13.76 17.68 -0.24
N VAL A 94 13.32 16.57 0.37
CA VAL A 94 12.49 16.60 1.59
C VAL A 94 13.32 17.10 2.78
N LYS A 95 14.58 16.67 2.89
CA LYS A 95 15.49 17.14 3.94
C LYS A 95 15.89 18.60 3.78
N ALA A 96 15.88 19.12 2.55
CA ALA A 96 16.22 20.51 2.25
C ALA A 96 15.04 21.49 2.43
N ALA A 97 13.81 20.99 2.53
CA ALA A 97 12.62 21.83 2.73
C ALA A 97 12.63 22.46 4.13
N THR A 98 12.55 23.79 4.19
CA THR A 98 12.58 24.54 5.46
C THR A 98 11.34 25.41 5.66
N THR A 99 10.55 25.61 4.60
CA THR A 99 9.33 26.41 4.60
C THR A 99 8.10 25.59 4.29
N LYS A 100 6.92 26.14 4.60
CA LYS A 100 5.64 25.53 4.21
C LYS A 100 5.47 25.49 2.68
N ASP A 101 6.00 26.48 1.98
CA ASP A 101 5.94 26.55 0.52
C ASP A 101 6.77 25.44 -0.12
N ASP A 102 7.96 25.13 0.43
CA ASP A 102 8.76 23.98 -0.01
C ASP A 102 7.96 22.68 0.14
N VAL A 103 7.29 22.50 1.29
CA VAL A 103 6.46 21.32 1.55
C VAL A 103 5.28 21.27 0.59
N ALA A 104 4.62 22.39 0.30
CA ALA A 104 3.52 22.45 -0.67
C ALA A 104 3.98 22.07 -2.08
N VAL A 105 5.16 22.52 -2.52
CA VAL A 105 5.77 22.13 -3.80
C VAL A 105 6.08 20.63 -3.83
N LEU A 106 6.61 20.08 -2.74
CA LEU A 106 6.87 18.63 -2.63
C LEU A 106 5.57 17.81 -2.70
N MET A 107 4.52 18.24 -2.01
CA MET A 107 3.20 17.59 -2.09
C MET A 107 2.66 17.64 -3.53
N GLY A 108 2.76 18.77 -4.23
CA GLY A 108 2.35 18.87 -5.64
C GLY A 108 3.13 17.93 -6.56
N LYS A 109 4.45 17.79 -6.35
CA LYS A 109 5.32 16.87 -7.12
C LYS A 109 5.11 15.40 -6.81
N SER A 110 4.46 15.06 -5.70
CA SER A 110 4.17 13.67 -5.35
C SER A 110 3.14 13.02 -6.29
N MET A 111 2.36 13.82 -7.01
CA MET A 111 1.43 13.32 -8.03
C MET A 111 2.20 12.64 -9.17
N GLY A 112 2.08 11.32 -9.29
CA GLY A 112 2.80 10.53 -10.28
C GLY A 112 4.29 10.37 -9.98
N GLY A 113 4.73 10.68 -8.76
CA GLY A 113 6.13 10.66 -8.35
C GLY A 113 6.34 10.10 -6.94
N PHE A 114 7.51 10.36 -6.39
CA PHE A 114 7.84 9.99 -5.01
C PHE A 114 7.27 11.04 -4.03
N GLY A 115 6.70 10.57 -2.93
CA GLY A 115 6.21 11.42 -1.84
C GLY A 115 4.73 11.17 -1.54
N ALA A 116 4.16 12.02 -0.70
CA ALA A 116 2.75 11.99 -0.35
C ALA A 116 2.21 13.41 -0.18
N SER A 117 0.89 13.53 -0.17
CA SER A 117 0.16 14.77 0.04
C SER A 117 -0.99 14.55 1.02
N PHE A 118 -1.35 15.59 1.77
CA PHE A 118 -2.55 15.60 2.62
C PHE A 118 -3.85 15.57 1.81
N PHE A 119 -3.76 15.77 0.50
CA PHE A 119 -4.87 15.69 -0.43
C PHE A 119 -4.59 14.68 -1.54
N GLY A 120 -5.60 13.89 -1.89
CA GLY A 120 -5.59 12.97 -3.02
C GLY A 120 -6.33 13.57 -4.21
N PRO A 121 -5.66 14.32 -5.11
CA PRO A 121 -6.24 14.78 -6.35
C PRO A 121 -6.41 13.61 -7.33
N GLY A 122 -7.56 13.57 -8.00
CA GLY A 122 -7.85 12.59 -9.04
C GLY A 122 -8.77 13.16 -10.10
N VAL A 123 -8.57 12.76 -11.35
CA VAL A 123 -9.46 13.12 -12.46
C VAL A 123 -10.45 12.00 -12.67
N ASN A 124 -11.74 12.33 -12.73
CA ASN A 124 -12.82 11.39 -12.99
C ASN A 124 -13.95 12.12 -13.74
N ASP A 125 -14.95 11.39 -14.21
CA ASP A 125 -16.13 11.95 -14.84
C ASP A 125 -16.85 12.89 -13.86
N ASP A 126 -17.35 14.03 -14.33
CA ASP A 126 -18.11 14.95 -13.50
C ASP A 126 -19.45 14.33 -13.12
N ALA A 127 -19.75 14.27 -11.82
CA ALA A 127 -20.94 13.61 -11.30
C ALA A 127 -22.26 14.27 -11.74
N LYS A 128 -22.23 15.53 -12.17
CA LYS A 128 -23.37 16.27 -12.72
C LYS A 128 -23.35 16.35 -14.24
N GLN A 129 -22.18 16.16 -14.87
CA GLN A 129 -21.99 16.16 -16.33
C GLN A 129 -21.03 15.03 -16.75
N PRO A 130 -21.50 13.77 -16.87
CA PRO A 130 -20.62 12.60 -17.06
C PRO A 130 -19.78 12.60 -18.34
N ASP A 131 -20.11 13.44 -19.33
CA ASP A 131 -19.37 13.55 -20.58
C ASP A 131 -18.11 14.44 -20.48
N ILE A 132 -17.87 15.09 -19.33
CA ILE A 132 -16.66 15.88 -19.07
C ILE A 132 -15.91 15.35 -17.85
N TYR A 133 -14.60 15.53 -17.87
CA TYR A 133 -13.76 15.26 -16.70
C TYR A 133 -13.75 16.43 -15.73
N ALA A 134 -13.75 16.11 -14.43
CA ALA A 134 -13.55 17.06 -13.34
C ALA A 134 -12.36 16.64 -12.46
N LEU A 135 -11.73 17.64 -11.85
CA LEU A 135 -10.76 17.41 -10.78
C LEU A 135 -11.50 17.21 -9.46
N TYR A 136 -11.29 16.06 -8.84
CA TYR A 136 -11.75 15.76 -7.50
C TYR A 136 -10.58 15.86 -6.53
N LEU A 137 -10.82 16.50 -5.38
CA LEU A 137 -9.88 16.54 -4.27
C LEU A 137 -10.46 15.73 -3.11
N ARG A 138 -9.74 14.69 -2.68
CA ARG A 138 -10.14 13.83 -1.56
C ARG A 138 -9.19 13.99 -0.38
N GLN A 139 -9.68 13.67 0.82
CA GLN A 139 -8.83 13.60 2.01
C GLN A 139 -7.77 12.50 1.88
N SER A 140 -6.57 12.76 2.39
CA SER A 140 -5.41 11.85 2.34
C SER A 140 -4.52 12.10 3.58
N GLY A 141 -3.33 11.52 3.60
CA GLY A 141 -2.28 11.84 4.57
C GLY A 141 -2.31 11.03 5.87
N LEU A 142 -3.01 9.89 5.89
CA LEU A 142 -3.00 8.95 7.01
C LEU A 142 -2.21 7.69 6.64
N GLY A 143 -1.29 7.27 7.49
CA GLY A 143 -0.50 6.05 7.28
C GLY A 143 -1.16 4.75 7.76
N LEU A 144 -2.09 4.81 8.71
CA LEU A 144 -2.87 3.65 9.16
C LEU A 144 -4.06 3.32 8.25
N GLY A 145 -4.41 4.21 7.32
CA GLY A 145 -5.42 3.98 6.29
C GLY A 145 -6.86 4.40 6.64
N ASP A 146 -7.18 4.53 7.93
CA ASP A 146 -8.50 4.98 8.40
C ASP A 146 -8.37 5.92 9.61
N ARG A 147 -9.30 6.88 9.76
CA ARG A 147 -9.28 7.83 10.87
C ARG A 147 -9.56 7.16 12.21
N ASP A 148 -10.42 6.15 12.26
CA ASP A 148 -10.82 5.50 13.51
C ASP A 148 -9.64 4.76 14.13
N LEU A 149 -8.67 4.30 13.33
CA LEU A 149 -7.43 3.69 13.84
C LEU A 149 -6.61 4.65 14.71
N TYR A 150 -6.79 5.96 14.59
CA TYR A 150 -6.16 6.97 15.44
C TYR A 150 -7.06 7.43 16.59
N LEU A 151 -8.39 7.39 16.41
CA LEU A 151 -9.34 8.06 17.30
C LEU A 151 -10.09 7.12 18.25
N ASP A 152 -10.33 5.87 17.84
CA ASP A 152 -10.98 4.87 18.69
C ASP A 152 -9.96 4.26 19.67
N PRO A 153 -10.18 4.37 21.00
CA PRO A 153 -9.26 3.84 22.00
C PRO A 153 -8.92 2.35 21.84
N LYS A 154 -9.80 1.54 21.22
CA LYS A 154 -9.53 0.12 20.99
C LYS A 154 -8.33 -0.13 20.08
N PHE A 155 -7.95 0.86 19.26
CA PHE A 155 -6.81 0.79 18.36
C PHE A 155 -5.53 1.43 18.91
N ALA A 156 -5.51 1.87 20.17
CA ALA A 156 -4.31 2.42 20.80
C ALA A 156 -3.06 1.50 20.68
N PRO A 157 -3.16 0.16 20.81
CA PRO A 157 -2.02 -0.73 20.57
C PRO A 157 -1.46 -0.65 19.14
N GLN A 158 -2.30 -0.45 18.14
CA GLN A 158 -1.94 -0.34 16.72
C GLN A 158 -1.21 0.98 16.47
N VAL A 159 -1.67 2.09 17.07
CA VAL A 159 -0.98 3.40 16.99
C VAL A 159 0.43 3.32 17.57
N VAL A 160 0.59 2.64 18.72
CA VAL A 160 1.93 2.43 19.33
C VAL A 160 2.85 1.63 18.41
N ARG A 161 2.35 0.54 17.82
CA ARG A 161 3.12 -0.28 16.86
C ARG A 161 3.47 0.49 15.60
N TYR A 162 2.54 1.31 15.10
CA TYR A 162 2.75 2.15 13.94
C TYR A 162 3.83 3.21 14.20
N GLN A 163 3.80 3.89 15.35
CA GLN A 163 4.84 4.84 15.71
C GLN A 163 6.23 4.16 15.78
N ALA A 164 6.31 2.95 16.35
CA ALA A 164 7.55 2.18 16.40
C ALA A 164 8.05 1.81 14.99
N TYR A 165 7.14 1.39 14.11
CA TYR A 165 7.44 1.11 12.70
C TYR A 165 7.96 2.35 11.97
N VAL A 166 7.31 3.51 12.12
CA VAL A 166 7.76 4.78 11.54
C VAL A 166 9.17 5.13 12.04
N ALA A 167 9.44 4.98 13.34
CA ALA A 167 10.77 5.22 13.90
C ALA A 167 11.83 4.28 13.31
N GLN A 168 11.50 3.00 13.11
CA GLN A 168 12.39 2.02 12.48
C GLN A 168 12.71 2.41 11.03
N MET A 169 11.70 2.73 10.23
CA MET A 169 11.88 3.15 8.83
C MET A 169 12.70 4.43 8.71
N LEU A 170 12.44 5.41 9.58
CA LEU A 170 13.24 6.64 9.67
C LEU A 170 14.69 6.36 10.06
N GLY A 171 14.92 5.41 10.98
CA GLY A 171 16.26 4.95 11.35
C GLY A 171 17.01 4.33 10.17
N MET A 172 16.36 3.43 9.43
CA MET A 172 16.92 2.81 8.22
C MET A 172 17.24 3.85 7.13
N ALA A 173 16.48 4.96 7.08
CA ALA A 173 16.71 6.08 6.16
C ALA A 173 17.71 7.13 6.67
N ASN A 174 18.42 6.86 7.77
CA ASN A 174 19.35 7.80 8.43
C ASN A 174 18.70 9.17 8.72
N TRP A 175 17.46 9.15 9.21
CA TRP A 175 16.78 10.37 9.64
C TRP A 175 17.15 10.71 11.09
N PRO A 176 17.54 11.96 11.39
CA PRO A 176 17.96 12.34 12.74
C PRO A 176 16.80 12.25 13.73
N ASN A 177 17.08 11.79 14.95
CA ASN A 177 16.11 11.68 16.03
C ASN A 177 14.83 10.92 15.65
N ALA A 178 14.99 9.77 14.99
CA ALA A 178 13.91 8.98 14.38
C ALA A 178 12.70 8.75 15.32
N GLN A 179 12.94 8.46 16.60
CA GLN A 179 11.87 8.25 17.59
C GLN A 179 11.05 9.53 17.84
N ALA A 180 11.72 10.67 18.01
CA ALA A 180 11.04 11.95 18.21
C ALA A 180 10.33 12.43 16.94
N ALA A 181 10.92 12.17 15.77
CA ALA A 181 10.28 12.45 14.48
C ALA A 181 9.03 11.59 14.28
N ALA A 182 9.08 10.29 14.58
CA ALA A 182 7.94 9.39 14.50
C ALA A 182 6.78 9.84 15.39
N ALA A 183 7.06 10.24 16.64
CA ALA A 183 6.03 10.77 17.54
C ALA A 183 5.37 12.04 16.98
N LYS A 184 6.15 12.95 16.37
CA LYS A 184 5.61 14.16 15.73
C LYS A 184 4.76 13.83 14.49
N ILE A 185 5.18 12.85 13.69
CA ILE A 185 4.43 12.39 12.52
C ILE A 185 3.08 11.81 12.95
N VAL A 186 3.07 10.87 13.90
CA VAL A 186 1.82 10.25 14.37
C VAL A 186 0.90 11.29 15.03
N ALA A 187 1.44 12.26 15.78
CA ALA A 187 0.64 13.36 16.33
C ALA A 187 0.03 14.25 15.23
N MET A 188 0.78 14.53 14.16
CA MET A 188 0.27 15.27 13.00
C MET A 188 -0.83 14.48 12.28
N GLU A 189 -0.61 13.19 12.00
CA GLU A 189 -1.60 12.32 11.37
C GLU A 189 -2.87 12.20 12.21
N THR A 190 -2.75 12.14 13.55
CA THR A 190 -3.91 12.13 14.45
C THR A 190 -4.75 13.41 14.31
N ARG A 191 -4.09 14.58 14.17
CA ARG A 191 -4.80 15.85 13.90
C ARG A 191 -5.46 15.87 12.52
N ILE A 192 -4.84 15.25 11.53
CA ILE A 192 -5.43 15.06 10.19
C ILE A 192 -6.67 14.16 10.30
N ALA A 193 -6.59 13.04 11.04
CA ALA A 193 -7.69 12.10 11.24
C ALA A 193 -8.91 12.75 11.93
N GLN A 194 -8.69 13.70 12.85
CA GLN A 194 -9.76 14.49 13.46
C GLN A 194 -10.56 15.31 12.42
N ALA A 195 -9.89 15.78 11.36
CA ALA A 195 -10.50 16.58 10.29
C ALA A 195 -11.07 15.74 9.13
N HIS A 196 -10.73 14.45 9.04
CA HIS A 196 -11.27 13.53 8.04
C HIS A 196 -12.77 13.29 8.26
N TRP A 197 -13.51 13.17 7.16
CA TRP A 197 -14.91 12.76 7.16
C TRP A 197 -15.03 11.23 7.26
N THR A 198 -16.18 10.79 7.79
CA THR A 198 -16.64 9.39 7.80
C THR A 198 -17.42 9.06 6.54
#